data_AF-A0A0W1AE97-F1
#
_entry.id   AF-A0A0W1AE97-F1
#
_cell.length_a   1.000
_cell.length_b   1.000
_cell.length_c   1.000
_cell.angle_alpha   90.00
_cell.angle_beta   90.00
_cell.angle_gamma   90.00
#
_symmetry.space_group_name_H-M   'P 1'
#
loop_
_entity.id
_entity.type
_entity.pdbx_description
1 polymer ?
#
loop_
_entity_poly.entity_id
_entity_poly.type
_entity_poly.pdbx_seq_one_letter_code
_entity_poly.pdbx_strand_id
1 'polypeptide(L)'
;MKTTPRTKKKYCAFDSATQCGARTKGNYGIPCRCPVMTGKNHCLIHGSAKGSGAPRCNANALKHSRTTAQVKAFRIKIRGII
;
A
#
# COMPACT_ATOMS: atom_id res chain seq x y z
N MET A 1 -0.93 -27.85 -34.55
CA MET A 1 -0.73 -27.27 -33.20
C MET A 1 0.50 -26.36 -33.28
N LYS A 2 0.35 -25.03 -33.19
CA LYS A 2 1.50 -24.11 -33.37
C LYS A 2 2.35 -24.07 -32.10
N THR A 3 3.31 -24.98 -31.98
CA THR A 3 4.39 -24.91 -30.98
C THR A 3 5.47 -23.97 -31.48
N THR A 4 5.33 -22.67 -31.26
CA THR A 4 6.44 -21.75 -31.51
C THR A 4 7.49 -21.97 -30.42
N PRO A 5 8.73 -22.36 -30.74
CA PRO A 5 9.74 -22.61 -29.73
C PRO A 5 10.12 -21.29 -29.05
N ARG A 6 10.11 -21.27 -27.71
CA ARG A 6 10.44 -20.11 -26.89
C ARG A 6 11.97 -19.93 -26.83
N THR A 7 12.59 -19.64 -27.96
CA THR A 7 14.06 -19.51 -28.08
C THR A 7 14.61 -18.19 -27.53
N LYS A 8 13.77 -17.20 -27.23
CA LYS A 8 14.21 -15.91 -26.66
C LYS A 8 13.42 -15.54 -25.40
N LYS A 9 14.13 -15.07 -24.38
CA LYS A 9 13.55 -14.52 -23.15
C LYS A 9 12.83 -13.22 -23.52
N LYS A 10 11.49 -13.21 -23.47
CA LYS A 10 10.69 -12.00 -23.67
C LYS A 10 10.74 -11.18 -22.40
N TYR A 11 11.22 -9.95 -22.49
CA TYR A 11 11.13 -8.97 -21.39
C TYR A 11 9.71 -8.41 -21.37
N CYS A 12 9.09 -8.46 -20.19
CA CYS A 12 7.79 -7.89 -19.95
C CYS A 12 7.97 -6.47 -19.40
N ALA A 13 7.01 -5.57 -19.63
CA ALA A 13 7.01 -4.25 -18.99
C ALA A 13 7.03 -4.33 -17.44
N PHE A 14 6.64 -5.47 -16.87
CA PHE A 14 6.68 -5.72 -15.44
C PHE A 14 8.09 -6.01 -14.90
N ASP A 15 9.04 -6.41 -15.75
CA ASP A 15 10.40 -6.75 -15.31
C ASP A 15 11.21 -5.49 -14.92
N SER A 16 10.87 -4.34 -15.51
CA SER A 16 11.47 -3.03 -15.20
C SER A 16 10.60 -2.18 -14.26
N ALA A 17 9.43 -2.66 -13.87
CA ALA A 17 8.51 -1.91 -13.02
C ALA A 17 8.94 -1.95 -11.55
N THR A 18 8.69 -0.85 -10.83
CA THR A 18 8.89 -0.79 -9.37
C THR A 18 7.98 -1.79 -8.67
N GLN A 19 8.53 -2.51 -7.68
CA GLN A 19 7.81 -3.52 -6.92
C GLN A 19 7.08 -2.94 -5.71
N CYS A 20 5.99 -3.61 -5.31
CA CYS A 20 5.16 -3.19 -4.20
C CYS A 20 5.91 -3.25 -2.86
N GLY A 21 5.85 -2.17 -2.08
CA GLY A 21 6.51 -2.08 -0.77
C GLY A 21 5.89 -2.92 0.36
N ALA A 22 4.75 -3.57 0.13
CA ALA A 22 4.09 -4.41 1.12
C ALA A 22 4.74 -5.80 1.25
N ARG A 23 4.64 -6.40 2.45
CA ARG A 23 5.02 -7.79 2.72
C ARG A 23 3.79 -8.68 2.77
N THR A 24 3.85 -9.83 2.08
CA THR A 24 2.71 -10.75 2.03
C THR A 24 2.67 -11.65 3.27
N LYS A 25 1.54 -11.69 3.97
CA LYS A 25 1.32 -12.58 5.13
C LYS A 25 1.43 -14.07 4.75
N GLY A 26 0.91 -14.46 3.58
CA GLY A 26 0.88 -15.86 3.14
C GLY A 26 2.21 -16.44 2.66
N ASN A 27 3.20 -15.60 2.38
CA ASN A 27 4.51 -16.03 1.87
C ASN A 27 5.61 -15.62 2.86
N TYR A 28 5.45 -16.00 4.14
CA TYR A 28 6.45 -15.78 5.20
C TYR A 28 6.99 -14.34 5.33
N GLY A 29 6.18 -13.33 5.00
CA GLY A 29 6.61 -11.93 5.05
C GLY A 29 7.55 -11.51 3.93
N ILE A 30 7.70 -12.31 2.87
CA ILE A 30 8.46 -11.95 1.68
C ILE A 30 7.83 -10.69 1.02
N PRO A 31 8.66 -9.79 0.48
CA PRO A 31 8.16 -8.61 -0.26
C PRO A 31 7.26 -9.00 -1.42
N CYS A 32 6.23 -8.20 -1.65
CA CYS A 32 5.32 -8.39 -2.75
C CYS A 32 6.03 -8.14 -4.09
N ARG A 33 6.00 -9.14 -4.98
CA ARG A 33 6.60 -9.05 -6.33
C ARG A 33 5.68 -8.41 -7.37
N CYS A 34 4.47 -8.00 -6.98
CA CYS A 34 3.56 -7.32 -7.90
C CYS A 34 4.08 -5.92 -8.25
N PRO A 35 3.86 -5.46 -9.50
CA PRO A 35 4.20 -4.09 -9.89
C PRO A 35 3.36 -3.08 -9.10
N VAL A 36 3.98 -1.94 -8.82
CA VAL A 36 3.34 -0.78 -8.21
C VAL A 36 2.40 -0.12 -9.20
N MET A 37 1.25 0.36 -8.70
CA MET A 37 0.36 1.19 -9.53
C MET A 37 0.99 2.56 -9.74
N THR A 38 0.91 3.09 -10.96
CA THR A 38 1.47 4.39 -11.33
C THR A 38 1.07 5.49 -10.32
N GLY A 39 2.07 6.20 -9.78
CA GLY A 39 1.86 7.28 -8.80
C GLY A 39 1.51 6.83 -7.37
N LYS A 40 1.66 5.54 -7.05
CA LYS A 40 1.43 4.98 -5.71
C LYS A 40 2.66 4.22 -5.23
N ASN A 41 2.61 3.69 -4.01
CA ASN A 41 3.71 2.92 -3.39
C ASN A 41 3.42 1.41 -3.28
N HIS A 42 2.17 0.99 -3.56
CA HIS A 42 1.73 -0.38 -3.39
C HIS A 42 1.07 -0.91 -4.68
N CYS A 43 0.92 -2.23 -4.76
CA CYS A 43 0.15 -2.85 -5.83
C CYS A 43 -1.36 -2.73 -5.57
N LEU A 44 -2.16 -3.05 -6.58
CA LEU A 44 -3.62 -3.02 -6.51
C LEU A 44 -4.17 -3.78 -5.28
N ILE A 45 -3.61 -4.96 -5.00
CA ILE A 45 -4.05 -5.85 -3.91
C ILE A 45 -3.68 -5.30 -2.53
N HIS A 46 -2.52 -4.66 -2.40
CA HIS A 46 -2.02 -4.14 -1.12
C HIS A 46 -2.42 -2.67 -0.85
N GLY A 47 -3.59 -2.24 -1.34
CA GLY A 47 -4.15 -0.93 -0.98
C GLY A 47 -3.84 0.18 -1.98
N SER A 48 -3.65 -0.15 -3.25
CA SER A 48 -3.63 0.83 -4.34
C SER A 48 -4.82 0.73 -5.30
N ALA A 49 -5.84 -0.07 -4.96
CA ALA A 49 -7.10 -0.09 -5.67
C ALA A 49 -7.83 1.26 -5.63
N LYS A 50 -8.75 1.50 -6.58
CA LYS A 50 -9.64 2.65 -6.50
C LYS A 50 -10.53 2.50 -5.28
N GLY A 51 -10.63 3.54 -4.45
CA GLY A 51 -11.37 3.48 -3.19
C GLY A 51 -10.66 2.72 -2.07
N SER A 52 -9.41 2.29 -2.25
CA SER A 52 -8.62 1.72 -1.15
C SER A 52 -8.17 2.82 -0.19
N GLY A 53 -8.26 2.53 1.11
CA GLY A 53 -7.89 3.45 2.18
C GLY A 53 -9.12 4.02 2.90
N ALA A 54 -8.87 4.72 4.00
CA ALA A 54 -9.95 5.34 4.76
C ALA A 54 -10.57 6.50 3.96
N PRO A 55 -11.91 6.63 3.93
CA PRO A 55 -12.54 7.76 3.27
C PRO A 55 -12.15 9.07 3.96
N ARG A 56 -12.07 10.14 3.16
CA ARG A 56 -11.87 11.48 3.71
C ARG A 56 -13.04 11.83 4.63
N CYS A 57 -12.76 12.43 5.78
CA CYS A 57 -13.76 12.85 6.76
C CYS A 57 -14.63 11.70 7.33
N ASN A 58 -14.10 10.48 7.44
CA ASN A 58 -14.81 9.35 8.04
C ASN A 58 -15.26 9.64 9.49
N ALA A 59 -16.57 9.73 9.72
CA ALA A 59 -17.14 9.93 11.06
C ALA A 59 -16.78 8.79 12.04
N ASN A 60 -16.49 7.57 11.55
CA ASN A 60 -16.01 6.49 12.40
C ASN A 60 -14.68 6.82 13.09
N ALA A 61 -13.86 7.71 12.52
CA ALA A 61 -12.63 8.17 13.15
C ALA A 61 -12.90 8.96 14.44
N LEU A 62 -14.08 9.58 14.55
CA LEU A 62 -14.50 10.36 15.73
C LEU A 62 -15.07 9.49 16.85
N LYS A 63 -15.55 8.27 16.56
CA LYS A 63 -16.14 7.35 17.55
C LYS A 63 -15.21 7.08 18.74
N HIS A 64 -13.92 6.92 18.48
CA HIS A 64 -12.94 6.62 19.53
C HIS A 64 -12.22 7.86 20.06
N SER A 65 -12.69 9.07 19.74
CA SER A 65 -12.17 10.41 20.10
C SER A 65 -10.67 10.67 19.81
N ARG A 66 -9.87 9.66 19.48
CA ARG A 66 -8.42 9.70 19.25
C ARG A 66 -8.00 10.71 18.19
N THR A 67 -8.88 10.96 17.22
CA THR A 67 -8.62 11.89 16.11
C THR A 67 -9.23 13.27 16.30
N THR A 68 -9.93 13.52 17.42
CA THR A 68 -10.50 14.84 17.75
C THR A 68 -9.41 15.90 17.96
N ALA A 69 -9.75 17.16 17.71
CA ALA A 69 -8.83 18.28 17.87
C ALA A 69 -8.28 18.38 19.31
N GLN A 70 -9.13 18.16 20.31
CA GLN A 70 -8.76 18.18 21.73
C GLN A 70 -7.71 17.12 22.06
N VAL A 71 -7.93 15.86 21.66
CA VAL A 71 -6.98 14.76 21.92
C VAL A 71 -5.67 14.97 21.16
N LYS A 72 -5.71 15.50 19.94
CA LYS A 72 -4.50 15.86 19.20
C LYS A 72 -3.70 16.96 19.92
N ALA A 73 -4.35 18.04 20.35
CA ALA A 73 -3.71 19.13 21.06
C ALA A 73 -3.08 18.64 22.38
N PHE A 74 -3.78 17.79 23.13
CA PHE A 74 -3.27 17.17 24.35
C PHE A 74 -2.00 16.35 24.11
N ARG A 75 -1.99 15.52 23.05
CA ARG A 75 -0.81 14.72 22.68
C ARG A 75 0.39 15.58 22.29
N ILE A 76 0.18 16.70 21.60
CA ILE A 76 1.24 17.65 21.26
C ILE A 76 1.83 18.27 22.54
N LYS A 77 0.97 18.71 23.48
CA LYS A 77 1.42 19.25 24.77
C LYS A 77 2.27 18.25 25.55
N ILE A 78 1.81 17.00 25.69
CA ILE A 78 2.58 15.95 26.38
C ILE A 78 3.93 15.72 25.72
N ARG A 79 3.99 15.68 24.39
CA ARG A 79 5.24 15.45 23.66
C ARG A 79 6.26 16.57 23.87
N GLY A 80 5.82 17.79 24.20
CA GLY A 80 6.72 18.90 24.53
C GLY A 80 7.21 18.91 25.98
N ILE A 81 6.67 18.03 26.84
CA ILE A 81 7.04 17.92 28.27
C ILE A 81 8.07 16.81 28.49
N ILE A 82 8.14 15.83 27.57
CA ILE A 82 9.13 14.74 27.54
C ILE A 82 10.31 15.16 26.68
#